data_AF-A0A5E6NJH2-F1
#
_entry.id   AF-A0A5E6NJH2-F1
#
_cell.length_a   1.000
_cell.length_b   1.000
_cell.length_c   1.000
_cell.angle_alpha   90.00
_cell.angle_beta   90.00
_cell.angle_gamma   90.00
#
_symmetry.space_group_name_H-M   'P 1'
#
loop_
_entity.id
_entity.type
_entity.pdbx_description
1 polymer ?
#
loop_
_entity_poly.entity_id
_entity_poly.type
_entity_poly.pdbx_seq_one_letter_code
_entity_poly.pdbx_strand_id
1 'polypeptide(L)' 'MSKKLLSHSVKILKLGTWIGGILAALVVLVVAVVMIFPVLIQGPLEAQLSELSDLDVKISKPILILR' A
#
# COMPACT_ATOMS: atom_id res chain seq x y z
N MET A 1 -30.04 -10.74 33.38
CA MET A 1 -29.27 -10.44 32.15
C MET A 1 -29.11 -11.73 31.35
N SER A 2 -29.67 -11.84 30.15
CA SER A 2 -29.71 -13.12 29.42
C SER A 2 -28.35 -13.44 28.80
N LYS A 3 -27.73 -14.56 29.19
CA LYS A 3 -26.39 -15.02 28.72
C LYS A 3 -26.29 -15.14 27.19
N LYS A 4 -27.43 -15.31 26.52
CA LYS A 4 -27.57 -15.40 25.06
C LYS A 4 -27.35 -14.07 24.34
N LEU A 5 -27.68 -12.94 24.98
CA LEU A 5 -27.49 -11.61 24.42
C LEU A 5 -26.00 -11.22 24.45
N LEU A 6 -25.33 -11.47 25.58
CA LEU A 6 -23.90 -11.21 25.76
C LEU A 6 -23.01 -12.00 24.80
N SER A 7 -23.30 -13.29 24.61
CA SER A 7 -22.51 -14.13 23.70
C SER A 7 -22.66 -13.73 22.24
N HIS A 8 -23.81 -13.18 21.85
CA HIS A 8 -24.03 -12.68 20.49
C HIS A 8 -23.29 -11.36 20.26
N SER A 9 -23.33 -10.43 21.21
CA SER A 9 -22.59 -9.16 21.15
C SER A 9 -21.07 -9.37 21.06
N VAL A 10 -20.52 -10.31 21.84
CA VAL A 10 -19.07 -10.63 21.79
C VAL A 10 -18.67 -11.24 20.45
N LYS A 11 -19.53 -12.08 19.84
CA LYS A 11 -19.27 -12.65 18.51
C LYS A 11 -19.24 -11.57 17.42
N ILE A 12 -20.19 -10.64 17.46
CA ILE A 12 -20.28 -9.52 16.49
C ILE A 12 -19.06 -8.61 16.65
N LEU A 13 -18.66 -8.28 17.88
CA LEU A 13 -17.47 -7.48 18.15
C LEU A 13 -16.18 -8.15 17.65
N LYS A 14 -16.08 -9.49 17.82
CA LYS A 14 -14.93 -10.26 17.36
C LYS A 14 -14.83 -10.28 15.82
N LEU A 15 -15.96 -10.41 15.11
CA LEU A 15 -15.98 -10.28 13.65
C LEU A 15 -15.58 -8.87 13.19
N GLY A 16 -16.10 -7.83 13.84
CA GLY A 16 -15.73 -6.45 13.52
C GLY A 16 -14.24 -6.18 13.69
N THR A 17 -13.64 -6.74 14.75
CA THR A 17 -12.20 -6.65 14.99
C THR A 17 -11.38 -7.36 13.91
N TRP A 18 -11.84 -8.53 13.45
CA TRP A 18 -11.19 -9.25 12.35
C TRP A 18 -11.26 -8.48 11.02
N ILE A 19 -12.43 -7.92 10.69
CA ILE A 19 -12.59 -7.06 9.50
C ILE A 19 -11.68 -5.83 9.59
N GLY A 20 -11.63 -5.18 10.75
CA GLY A 20 -10.78 -4.01 10.97
C GLY A 20 -9.29 -4.34 10.81
N GLY A 21 -8.85 -5.47 11.36
CA GLY A 21 -7.47 -5.95 11.23
C GLY A 21 -7.09 -6.25 9.77
N ILE A 22 -7.98 -6.89 9.01
CA ILE A 22 -7.76 -7.16 7.58
C ILE A 22 -7.68 -5.86 6.79
N LEU A 23 -8.58 -4.91 7.05
CA LEU A 23 -8.59 -3.62 6.36
C LEU A 23 -7.31 -2.83 6.65
N ALA A 24 -6.86 -2.80 7.91
CA ALA A 24 -5.61 -2.17 8.29
C ALA A 24 -4.40 -2.83 7.58
N ALA A 25 -4.35 -4.16 7.53
CA ALA A 25 -3.31 -4.88 6.81
C ALA A 25 -3.31 -4.57 5.31
N LEU A 26 -4.49 -4.47 4.69
CA LEU A 26 -4.63 -4.11 3.28
C LEU A 26 -4.12 -2.68 3.01
N VAL A 27 -4.43 -1.72 3.90
CA VAL A 27 -3.91 -0.35 3.78
C VAL A 27 -2.39 -0.34 3.85
N VAL A 28 -1.79 -1.04 4.81
CA VAL A 28 -0.33 -1.15 4.93
C VAL A 28 0.28 -1.76 3.67
N LEU A 29 -0.35 -2.81 3.12
CA LEU A 29 0.10 -3.45 1.89
C LEU A 29 0.07 -2.47 0.71
N VAL A 30 -1.01 -1.72 0.53
CA VAL A 30 -1.14 -0.72 -0.55
C VAL A 30 -0.05 0.35 -0.41
N VAL A 31 0.16 0.88 0.80
CA VAL A 31 1.20 1.89 1.06
C VAL A 31 2.59 1.34 0.74
N ALA A 32 2.89 0.11 1.15
CA ALA A 32 4.16 -0.54 0.86
C ALA A 32 4.38 -0.70 -0.66
N VAL A 33 3.36 -1.17 -1.39
CA VAL A 33 3.41 -1.30 -2.84
C VAL A 33 3.66 0.06 -3.50
N VAL A 34 2.94 1.11 -3.10
CA VAL A 34 3.11 2.47 -3.67
C VAL A 34 4.51 3.04 -3.39
N MET A 35 5.13 2.71 -2.26
CA MET A 35 6.49 3.15 -1.94
C MET A 35 7.57 2.39 -2.72
N ILE A 36 7.37 1.08 -2.94
CA ILE A 36 8.36 0.21 -3.60
C ILE A 36 8.22 0.27 -5.13
N PHE A 37 7.00 0.42 -5.64
CA PHE A 37 6.70 0.41 -7.06
C PHE A 37 7.53 1.41 -7.89
N PRO A 38 7.70 2.68 -7.49
CA PRO A 38 8.53 3.65 -8.21
C PRO A 38 9.97 3.19 -8.38
N VAL A 39 10.54 2.56 -7.34
CA VAL A 39 11.91 2.05 -7.36
C VAL A 39 12.05 0.86 -8.30
N LEU A 40 11.06 -0.03 -8.34
CA LEU A 40 11.06 -1.19 -9.21
C LEU A 40 10.92 -0.83 -10.69
N ILE A 41 10.14 0.20 -11.00
CA ILE A 41 9.93 0.62 -12.39
C ILE A 41 10.99 1.59 -12.90
N GLN A 42 11.72 2.29 -12.01
CA GLN A 42 12.65 3.35 -12.41
C GLN A 42 13.69 2.87 -13.44
N GLY A 43 14.42 1.79 -13.13
CA GLY A 43 15.45 1.28 -14.04
C GLY A 43 14.92 0.84 -15.40
N PRO A 44 13.88 -0.03 -15.46
CA PRO A 44 13.24 -0.42 -16.72
C PRO A 44 12.69 0.77 -17.52
N LEU A 45 12.22 1.82 -16.85
CA LEU A 45 11.62 2.99 -17.48
C LEU A 45 12.69 3.94 -18.02
N GLU A 46 13.80 4.15 -17.29
CA GLU A 46 15.00 4.83 -17.78
C GLU A 46 15.59 4.16 -19.01
N ALA A 47 15.68 2.82 -19.00
CA ALA A 47 16.19 2.05 -20.13
C ALA A 47 15.32 2.22 -21.38
N GLN A 48 14.00 2.07 -21.24
CA GLN A 48 13.06 2.23 -22.37
C GLN A 48 13.04 3.66 -22.92
N LEU A 49 13.08 4.67 -22.05
CA LEU A 49 13.12 6.06 -22.50
C LEU A 49 14.44 6.41 -23.18
N SER A 50 15.55 5.87 -22.70
CA SER A 50 16.86 6.10 -23.31
C SER A 50 16.96 5.44 -24.69
N GLU A 51 16.41 4.24 -24.82
CA GLU A 51 16.33 3.52 -26.10
C GLU A 51 15.45 4.25 -27.13
N LEU A 52 14.29 4.79 -26.70
CA LEU A 52 13.38 5.51 -27.60
C LEU A 52 13.88 6.91 -27.99
N SER A 53 14.66 7.54 -27.12
CA SER A 53 15.11 8.93 -27.30
C SER A 53 16.53 9.06 -27.85
N ASP A 54 17.32 7.98 -27.92
CA ASP A 54 18.76 7.99 -28.23
C ASP A 54 19.57 8.92 -27.28
N LEU A 55 19.03 9.19 -26.09
CA LEU A 55 19.62 10.06 -25.06
C LEU A 55 19.70 9.30 -23.73
N ASP A 56 20.76 9.50 -22.94
CA ASP A 56 20.85 8.93 -21.58
C ASP A 56 19.82 9.61 -20.65
N VAL A 57 18.68 8.95 -20.43
CA VAL A 57 17.60 9.46 -19.59
C VAL A 57 17.76 8.90 -18.17
N LYS A 58 18.01 9.79 -17.22
CA LYS A 58 17.98 9.48 -15.78
C LYS A 58 16.79 10.12 -15.10
N ILE A 59 15.99 9.31 -14.42
CA ILE A 59 14.88 9.77 -13.59
C ILE A 59 15.48 10.17 -12.24
N SER A 60 15.57 11.48 -12.01
CA SER A 60 15.90 12.00 -10.68
C SER A 60 14.75 11.73 -9.73
N LYS A 61 15.07 11.26 -8.52
CA LYS A 61 14.07 11.05 -7.45
C LYS A 61 13.19 12.28 -7.32
N PRO A 62 11.85 12.14 -7.25
CA PRO A 62 11.01 13.28 -6.93
C PRO A 62 11.47 13.82 -5.58
N ILE A 63 11.96 15.06 -5.59
CA ILE A 63 12.19 15.83 -4.37
C ILE A 63 10.82 15.96 -3.72
N LEU A 64 10.57 15.17 -2.68
CA LEU A 64 9.36 15.28 -1.89
C LEU A 64 9.57 16.52 -1.03
N ILE A 65 9.12 17.68 -1.56
CA ILE A 65 9.14 18.96 -0.86
C ILE A 65 8.16 18.87 0.31
N LEU A 66 8.59 18.25 1.40
CA LEU A 66 8.13 18.53 2.74
C LEU A 66 9.04 19.66 3.25
N ARG A 67 8.68 20.90 2.90
CA ARG A 67 9.16 22.11 3.58
C ARG A 67 7.97 22.82 4.20
#